data_AF-A0A9N7JMZ8-F1
#
_entry.id   AF-A0A9N7JMZ8-F1
#
_cell.length_a   1.000
_cell.length_b   1.000
_cell.length_c   1.000
_cell.angle_alpha   90.00
_cell.angle_beta   90.00
_cell.angle_gamma   90.00
#
_symmetry.space_group_name_H-M   'P 1'
#
loop_
_entity.id
_entity.type
_entity.pdbx_description
1 polymer ?
#
loop_
_entity_poly.entity_id
_entity_poly.type
_entity_poly.pdbx_seq_one_letter_code
_entity_poly.pdbx_strand_id
1 'polypeptide(L)'
;MLLQERIEELNSGILKIKNDKVHIIGFLSQERLEDYYYRNMQCFFSNGIYDYEDLDFSRIKDNSLFLVLKDDKLINKYLYKLLLKNTFKYKTKDNKIVTKTFKIRKSEYSEQYNLVIDKKNLSFSTIDSIQSYLKNNYTYNLNIEELNK
;
A
#
# COMPACT_ATOMS: atom_id res chain seq x y z
N MET A 1 -2.82 -15.89 -7.93
CA MET A 1 -3.31 -15.23 -6.70
C MET A 1 -2.44 -15.53 -5.47
N LEU A 2 -1.35 -16.30 -5.58
CA LEU A 2 -0.46 -16.60 -4.44
C LEU A 2 0.58 -15.48 -4.21
N LEU A 3 1.01 -14.81 -5.29
CA LEU A 3 2.02 -13.76 -5.21
C LEU A 3 1.43 -12.47 -4.60
N GLN A 4 0.20 -12.11 -4.95
CA GLN A 4 -0.52 -10.97 -4.37
C GLN A 4 -0.69 -11.13 -2.86
N GLU A 5 -1.14 -12.29 -2.39
CA GLU A 5 -1.22 -12.59 -0.95
C GLU A 5 0.15 -12.47 -0.29
N ARG A 6 1.19 -12.99 -0.95
CA ARG A 6 2.55 -12.91 -0.41
C ARG A 6 3.05 -11.48 -0.25
N ILE A 7 2.80 -10.58 -1.21
CA ILE A 7 3.24 -9.18 -1.08
C ILE A 7 2.45 -8.44 0.00
N GLU A 8 1.19 -8.79 0.24
CA GLU A 8 0.36 -8.19 1.31
C GLU A 8 0.83 -8.58 2.71
N GLU A 9 1.41 -9.77 2.86
CA GLU A 9 1.98 -10.25 4.11
C GLU A 9 3.34 -9.63 4.44
N LEU A 10 4.12 -9.25 3.43
CA LEU A 10 5.48 -8.76 3.62
C LEU A 10 5.53 -7.32 4.13
N ASN A 11 6.53 -7.02 4.96
CA ASN A 11 6.76 -5.67 5.46
C ASN A 11 7.64 -4.83 4.52
N SER A 12 8.37 -5.46 3.60
CA SER A 12 9.06 -4.84 2.46
C SER A 12 9.55 -5.97 1.54
N GLY A 13 9.77 -5.69 0.26
CA GLY A 13 10.20 -6.73 -0.68
C GLY A 13 10.85 -6.24 -1.97
N ILE A 14 11.65 -7.12 -2.57
CA ILE A 14 12.20 -6.94 -3.92
C ILE A 14 11.57 -8.02 -4.80
N LEU A 15 10.91 -7.61 -5.88
CA LEU A 15 10.35 -8.50 -6.89
C LEU A 15 11.23 -8.43 -8.13
N LYS A 16 11.87 -9.54 -8.48
CA LYS A 16 12.67 -9.67 -9.70
C LYS A 16 11.90 -10.48 -10.72
N ILE A 17 11.47 -9.83 -11.79
CA ILE A 17 10.75 -10.43 -12.91
C ILE A 17 11.77 -10.94 -13.92
N LYS A 18 11.79 -12.25 -14.17
CA LYS A 18 12.65 -12.93 -15.16
C LYS A 18 11.89 -14.11 -15.77
N ASN A 19 11.83 -14.20 -17.09
CA ASN A 19 11.24 -15.33 -17.84
C ASN A 19 9.87 -15.77 -17.29
N ASP A 20 8.91 -14.84 -17.20
CA ASP A 20 7.55 -15.07 -16.67
C ASP A 20 7.47 -15.60 -15.23
N LYS A 21 8.57 -15.54 -14.49
CA LYS A 21 8.64 -15.82 -13.05
C LYS A 21 8.97 -14.56 -12.28
N VAL A 22 8.48 -14.52 -11.04
CA VAL A 22 8.79 -13.49 -10.06
C VAL A 22 9.56 -14.13 -8.91
N HIS A 23 10.82 -13.74 -8.76
CA HIS A 23 11.61 -14.05 -7.58
C HIS A 23 11.38 -12.94 -6.55
N ILE A 24 10.79 -13.30 -5.42
CA ILE A 24 10.56 -12.37 -4.32
C ILE A 24 11.61 -12.56 -3.23
N ILE A 25 12.14 -11.44 -2.74
CA ILE A 25 12.99 -11.36 -1.55
C ILE A 25 12.24 -10.48 -0.56
N GLY A 26 11.85 -11.03 0.58
CA GLY A 26 11.09 -10.36 1.62
C GLY A 26 11.98 -9.88 2.77
N PHE A 27 11.63 -8.73 3.34
CA PHE A 27 12.36 -8.08 4.44
C PHE A 27 11.42 -7.72 5.58
N LEU A 28 11.97 -7.62 6.80
CA LEU A 28 11.22 -7.25 7.99
C LEU A 28 10.82 -5.76 8.03
N SER A 29 11.54 -4.90 7.30
CA SER A 29 11.29 -3.46 7.23
C SER A 29 11.91 -2.81 5.99
N GLN A 30 11.56 -1.54 5.74
CA GLN A 30 12.15 -0.72 4.69
C GLN A 30 13.67 -0.62 4.85
N GLU A 31 14.15 -0.36 6.07
CA GLU A 31 15.58 -0.17 6.35
C GLU A 31 16.39 -1.44 6.03
N ARG A 32 15.85 -2.63 6.33
CA ARG A 32 16.49 -3.90 6.00
C ARG A 32 16.57 -4.14 4.49
N LEU A 33 15.52 -3.77 3.76
CA LEU A 33 15.57 -3.82 2.30
C LEU A 33 16.67 -2.89 1.77
N GLU A 34 16.77 -1.67 2.29
CA GLU A 34 17.77 -0.70 1.86
C GLU A 34 19.21 -1.14 2.20
N ASP A 35 19.43 -1.67 3.41
CA ASP A 35 20.71 -2.28 3.82
C ASP A 35 21.12 -3.41 2.85
N TYR A 36 20.18 -4.27 2.46
CA TYR A 36 20.46 -5.33 1.49
C TYR A 36 20.78 -4.76 0.11
N TYR A 37 19.92 -3.86 -0.40
CA TYR A 37 19.98 -3.41 -1.79
C TYR A 37 21.14 -2.45 -2.07
N TYR A 38 21.45 -1.54 -1.14
CA TYR A 38 22.48 -0.53 -1.34
C TYR A 38 23.81 -0.84 -0.64
N ARG A 39 23.77 -1.64 0.44
CA ARG A 39 24.96 -1.92 1.27
C ARG A 39 25.40 -3.38 1.20
N ASN A 40 24.74 -4.20 0.37
CA ASN A 40 25.00 -5.63 0.18
C ASN A 40 24.95 -6.45 1.48
N MET A 41 24.22 -5.98 2.49
CA MET A 41 24.09 -6.68 3.77
C MET A 41 23.12 -7.87 3.64
N GLN A 42 23.51 -9.07 4.06
CA GLN A 42 22.66 -10.25 3.99
C GLN A 42 21.64 -10.26 5.14
N CYS A 43 20.52 -9.55 4.97
CA CYS A 43 19.47 -9.38 5.98
C CYS A 43 18.05 -9.66 5.43
N PHE A 44 17.94 -10.43 4.34
CA PHE A 44 16.65 -10.88 3.85
C PHE A 44 16.01 -11.88 4.83
N PHE A 45 14.69 -11.79 4.97
CA PHE A 45 13.92 -12.61 5.90
C PHE A 45 13.31 -13.85 5.23
N SER A 46 12.94 -13.72 3.95
CA SER A 46 12.32 -14.82 3.21
C SER A 46 12.59 -14.68 1.73
N ASN A 47 12.54 -15.79 0.99
CA ASN A 47 12.63 -15.81 -0.47
C ASN A 47 11.56 -16.74 -1.04
N GLY A 48 11.15 -16.51 -2.29
CA GLY A 48 10.23 -17.39 -3.00
C GLY A 48 10.22 -17.15 -4.51
N ILE A 49 9.66 -18.10 -5.25
CA ILE A 49 9.51 -18.04 -6.71
C ILE A 49 8.05 -18.29 -7.03
N TYR A 50 7.47 -17.42 -7.86
CA TYR A 50 6.07 -17.45 -8.23
C TYR A 50 5.92 -17.26 -9.74
N ASP A 51 4.79 -17.67 -10.28
CA ASP A 51 4.39 -17.26 -11.63
C ASP A 51 4.12 -15.75 -11.66
N TYR A 52 4.39 -15.13 -12.80
CA TYR A 52 4.05 -13.72 -13.01
C TYR A 52 2.53 -13.53 -12.99
N GLU A 53 2.10 -12.51 -12.26
CA GLU A 53 0.72 -12.03 -12.24
C GLU A 53 0.72 -10.51 -12.13
N ASP A 54 -0.33 -9.87 -12.62
CA ASP A 54 -0.54 -8.43 -12.41
C ASP A 54 -0.81 -8.17 -10.93
N LEU A 55 -0.01 -7.27 -10.34
CA LEU A 55 -0.04 -6.98 -8.90
C LEU A 55 -0.68 -5.64 -8.61
N ASP A 56 -1.54 -5.64 -7.60
CA ASP A 56 -2.11 -4.43 -7.03
C ASP A 56 -1.27 -3.98 -5.82
N PHE A 57 -0.29 -3.12 -6.10
CA PHE A 57 0.55 -2.51 -5.07
C PHE A 57 -0.21 -1.53 -4.18
N SER A 58 -1.45 -1.14 -4.50
CA SER A 58 -2.28 -0.36 -3.60
C SER A 58 -2.71 -1.16 -2.37
N ARG A 59 -2.45 -2.46 -2.30
CA ARG A 59 -2.82 -3.34 -1.18
C ARG A 59 -1.69 -3.62 -0.18
N ILE A 60 -0.46 -3.18 -0.49
CA ILE A 60 0.68 -3.37 0.42
C ILE A 60 0.48 -2.64 1.75
N LYS A 61 1.20 -3.08 2.79
CA LYS A 61 1.17 -2.46 4.12
C LYS A 61 1.74 -1.03 4.12
N ASP A 62 1.34 -0.25 5.12
CA ASP A 62 1.90 1.07 5.35
C ASP A 62 3.37 0.96 5.74
N ASN A 63 4.20 1.91 5.29
CA ASN A 63 5.66 1.90 5.48
C ASN A 63 6.39 0.68 4.89
N SER A 64 5.76 -0.04 3.97
CA SER A 64 6.40 -1.13 3.26
C SER A 64 6.95 -0.68 1.91
N LEU A 65 8.26 -0.86 1.74
CA LEU A 65 8.96 -0.56 0.50
C LEU A 65 8.97 -1.79 -0.39
N PHE A 66 8.50 -1.62 -1.62
CA PHE A 66 8.63 -2.63 -2.67
C PHE A 66 9.42 -2.09 -3.85
N LEU A 67 10.45 -2.82 -4.25
CA LEU A 67 11.23 -2.56 -5.47
C LEU A 67 10.85 -3.60 -6.52
N VAL A 68 10.48 -3.16 -7.71
CA VAL A 68 10.22 -4.05 -8.84
C VAL A 68 11.35 -3.92 -9.83
N LEU A 69 12.03 -5.03 -10.09
CA LEU A 69 13.14 -5.14 -11.02
C LEU A 69 12.71 -6.02 -12.19
N LYS A 70 13.04 -5.60 -13.41
CA LYS A 70 12.94 -6.40 -14.62
C LYS A 70 14.34 -6.54 -15.21
N ASP A 71 14.80 -7.77 -15.42
CA ASP A 71 16.15 -8.07 -15.91
C ASP A 71 17.24 -7.36 -15.07
N ASP A 72 17.10 -7.43 -13.75
CA ASP A 72 17.94 -6.78 -12.73
C ASP A 72 17.99 -5.24 -12.78
N LYS A 73 17.15 -4.60 -13.61
CA LYS A 73 16.98 -3.15 -13.63
C LYS A 73 15.74 -2.75 -12.86
N LEU A 74 15.90 -1.79 -11.95
CA LEU A 74 14.80 -1.20 -11.20
C LEU A 74 13.86 -0.45 -12.15
N ILE A 75 12.59 -0.85 -12.20
CA ILE A 75 11.56 -0.21 -13.02
C ILE A 75 10.60 0.63 -12.18
N ASN A 76 10.15 0.10 -11.03
CA ASN A 76 9.18 0.78 -10.17
C ASN A 76 9.55 0.67 -8.69
N LYS A 77 9.13 1.67 -7.91
CA LYS A 77 9.17 1.68 -6.45
C LYS A 77 7.77 1.97 -5.90
N TYR A 78 7.41 1.27 -4.84
CA TYR A 78 6.15 1.48 -4.14
C TYR A 78 6.40 1.62 -2.65
N LEU A 79 5.87 2.69 -2.06
CA LEU A 79 5.92 2.95 -0.63
C LEU A 79 4.77 3.89 -0.29
N TYR A 80 3.92 3.48 0.65
CA TYR A 80 2.87 4.34 1.17
C TYR A 80 3.18 4.77 2.60
N LYS A 81 3.13 6.08 2.85
CA LYS A 81 3.18 6.66 4.20
C LYS A 81 1.77 6.97 4.67
N LEU A 82 1.43 6.50 5.86
CA LEU A 82 0.15 6.82 6.50
C LEU A 82 0.12 8.31 6.82
N LEU A 83 -0.92 9.00 6.37
CA LEU A 83 -1.17 10.40 6.71
C LEU A 83 -2.22 10.52 7.81
N LEU A 84 -3.29 9.73 7.72
CA LEU A 84 -4.38 9.75 8.70
C LEU A 84 -4.96 8.36 8.85
N LYS A 85 -5.31 8.00 10.07
CA LYS A 85 -6.16 6.85 10.38
C LYS A 85 -7.23 7.30 11.36
N ASN A 86 -8.49 7.18 10.97
CA ASN A 86 -9.60 7.59 11.81
C ASN A 86 -10.79 6.63 11.64
N THR A 87 -11.81 6.82 12.46
CA THR A 87 -13.07 6.06 12.41
C THR A 87 -14.24 7.02 12.24
N PHE A 88 -15.26 6.59 11.52
CA PHE A 88 -16.51 7.34 11.42
C PHE A 88 -17.70 6.43 11.57
N LYS A 89 -18.81 7.02 12.02
CA LYS A 89 -20.11 6.36 12.07
C LYS A 89 -20.98 6.89 10.94
N TYR A 90 -21.68 6.01 10.25
CA TYR A 90 -22.65 6.39 9.24
C TYR A 90 -23.91 5.54 9.34
N LYS A 91 -25.02 6.08 8.84
CA LYS A 91 -26.30 5.39 8.81
C LYS A 91 -26.44 4.63 7.50
N THR A 92 -26.72 3.35 7.58
CA THR A 92 -27.03 2.50 6.42
C THR A 92 -28.46 2.75 5.93
N LYS A 93 -28.79 2.22 4.74
CA LYS A 93 -30.15 2.29 4.17
C LYS A 93 -31.21 1.70 5.11
N ASP A 94 -30.84 0.69 5.90
CA ASP A 94 -31.72 0.02 6.87
C ASP A 94 -31.80 0.75 8.22
N ASN A 95 -31.41 2.03 8.27
CA ASN A 95 -31.37 2.86 9.47
C ASN A 95 -30.39 2.39 10.57
N LYS A 96 -29.58 1.35 10.33
CA LYS A 96 -28.56 0.88 11.28
C LYS A 96 -27.33 1.79 11.25
N ILE A 97 -26.81 2.13 12.43
CA ILE A 97 -25.56 2.87 12.58
C ILE A 97 -24.40 1.87 12.51
N VAL A 98 -23.46 2.11 11.60
CA VAL A 98 -22.27 1.29 11.42
C VAL A 98 -21.04 2.16 11.59
N THR A 99 -20.05 1.65 12.32
CA THR A 99 -18.73 2.27 12.46
C THR A 99 -17.78 1.67 11.43
N LYS A 100 -17.04 2.51 10.71
CA LYS A 100 -15.94 2.10 9.83
C LYS A 100 -14.65 2.78 10.19
N THR A 101 -13.55 2.06 9.97
CA THR A 101 -12.20 2.61 10.05
C THR A 101 -11.71 2.88 8.64
N PHE A 102 -11.04 4.01 8.45
CA PHE A 102 -10.36 4.31 7.20
C PHE A 102 -8.93 4.76 7.45
N LYS A 103 -8.12 4.65 6.41
CA LYS A 103 -6.78 5.23 6.35
C LYS A 103 -6.65 6.08 5.09
N ILE A 104 -6.01 7.23 5.22
CA ILE A 104 -5.51 8.00 4.09
C ILE A 104 -3.99 7.89 4.16
N ARG A 105 -3.41 7.48 3.05
CA ARG A 105 -1.96 7.34 2.89
C ARG A 105 -1.53 7.93 1.57
N LYS A 106 -0.26 8.36 1.47
CA LYS A 106 0.30 8.94 0.24
C LYS A 106 1.44 8.07 -0.26
N SER A 107 1.47 7.87 -1.57
CA SER A 107 2.60 7.24 -2.24
C SER A 107 3.78 8.19 -2.22
N GLU A 108 4.94 7.73 -1.73
CA GLU A 108 6.17 8.52 -1.77
C GLU A 108 6.71 8.70 -3.19
N TYR A 109 6.36 7.81 -4.11
CA TYR A 109 6.95 7.77 -5.45
C TYR A 109 6.00 8.14 -6.59
N SER A 110 4.69 8.29 -6.35
CA SER A 110 3.72 8.61 -7.41
C SER A 110 2.81 9.80 -7.11
N GLU A 111 3.07 10.58 -6.06
CA GLU A 111 2.25 11.72 -5.57
C GLU A 111 0.76 11.43 -5.28
N GLN A 112 0.29 10.22 -5.59
CA GLN A 112 -1.09 9.79 -5.41
C GLN A 112 -1.42 9.50 -3.96
N TYR A 113 -2.67 9.77 -3.61
CA TYR A 113 -3.28 9.41 -2.35
C TYR A 113 -4.02 8.08 -2.49
N ASN A 114 -4.07 7.32 -1.41
CA ASN A 114 -4.81 6.08 -1.34
C ASN A 114 -5.71 6.10 -0.09
N LEU A 115 -7.01 5.95 -0.32
CA LEU A 115 -8.01 5.75 0.73
C LEU A 115 -8.22 4.25 0.91
N VAL A 116 -7.92 3.75 2.11
CA VAL A 116 -8.21 2.38 2.51
C VAL A 116 -9.42 2.38 3.41
N ILE A 117 -10.48 1.70 3.01
CA ILE A 117 -11.68 1.52 3.82
C ILE A 117 -12.18 0.08 3.68
N ASP A 118 -12.29 -0.62 4.81
CA ASP A 118 -12.51 -2.07 4.85
C ASP A 118 -11.47 -2.83 4.01
N LYS A 119 -11.92 -3.52 2.94
CA LYS A 119 -11.08 -4.24 1.96
C LYS A 119 -10.88 -3.47 0.65
N LYS A 120 -11.32 -2.21 0.58
CA LYS A 120 -11.20 -1.37 -0.62
C LYS A 120 -9.98 -0.48 -0.51
N ASN A 121 -9.20 -0.43 -1.58
CA ASN A 121 -8.10 0.51 -1.79
C ASN A 121 -8.47 1.37 -2.99
N LEU A 122 -8.57 2.68 -2.78
CA LEU A 122 -9.07 3.62 -3.77
C LEU A 122 -8.01 4.71 -3.98
N SER A 123 -7.55 4.87 -5.21
CA SER A 123 -6.52 5.86 -5.56
C SER A 123 -7.14 7.19 -5.98
N PHE A 124 -6.52 8.27 -5.53
CA PHE A 124 -6.98 9.64 -5.73
C PHE A 124 -5.80 10.54 -6.04
N SER A 125 -6.01 11.56 -6.86
CA SER A 125 -4.99 12.58 -7.15
C SER A 125 -4.90 13.65 -6.05
N THR A 126 -5.97 13.90 -5.31
CA THR A 126 -6.03 14.98 -4.31
C THR A 126 -6.81 14.59 -3.05
N ILE A 127 -6.54 15.27 -1.93
CA ILE A 127 -7.31 15.11 -0.68
C ILE A 127 -8.75 15.56 -0.85
N ASP A 128 -9.02 16.60 -1.63
CA ASP A 128 -10.39 17.08 -1.90
C ASP A 128 -11.26 16.02 -2.58
N SER A 129 -10.66 15.21 -3.46
CA SER A 129 -11.36 14.10 -4.10
C SER A 129 -11.68 12.97 -3.11
N ILE A 130 -10.82 12.73 -2.10
CA ILE A 130 -11.09 11.82 -0.99
C ILE A 130 -12.22 12.36 -0.12
N GLN A 131 -12.20 13.65 0.24
CA GLN A 131 -13.27 14.28 1.02
C GLN A 131 -14.60 14.20 0.30
N SER A 132 -14.62 14.48 -1.01
CA SER A 132 -15.82 14.35 -1.84
C SER A 132 -16.34 12.92 -1.85
N TYR A 133 -15.46 11.92 -1.97
CA TYR A 133 -15.84 10.52 -1.91
C TYR A 133 -16.46 10.14 -0.55
N LEU A 134 -15.84 10.55 0.56
CA LEU A 134 -16.32 10.26 1.92
C LEU A 134 -17.66 10.94 2.21
N LYS A 135 -17.83 12.19 1.76
CA LYS A 135 -19.09 12.94 1.91
C LYS A 135 -20.21 12.30 1.10
N ASN A 136 -19.96 11.94 -0.15
CA ASN A 136 -20.99 11.41 -1.05
C ASN A 136 -21.41 9.97 -0.69
N ASN A 137 -20.47 9.14 -0.21
CA ASN A 137 -20.75 7.73 0.08
C ASN A 137 -21.14 7.47 1.54
N TYR A 138 -20.72 8.33 2.46
CA TYR A 138 -20.86 8.09 3.91
C TYR A 138 -21.36 9.30 4.70
N THR A 139 -21.64 10.43 4.05
CA THR A 139 -22.02 11.69 4.70
C THR A 139 -20.98 12.15 5.74
N TYR A 140 -19.71 11.75 5.55
CA TYR A 140 -18.62 12.07 6.45
C TYR A 140 -17.80 13.26 5.91
N ASN A 141 -17.58 14.25 6.76
CA ASN A 141 -16.71 15.39 6.47
C ASN A 141 -15.33 15.14 7.08
N LEU A 142 -14.33 15.06 6.23
CA LEU A 142 -12.94 14.89 6.64
C LEU A 142 -12.42 16.17 7.30
N ASN A 143 -11.81 16.06 8.48
CA ASN A 143 -11.07 17.17 9.08
C ASN A 143 -9.64 17.20 8.51
N ILE A 144 -9.39 18.12 7.58
CA ILE A 144 -8.10 18.20 6.87
C ILE A 144 -6.96 18.64 7.80
N GLU A 145 -7.25 19.37 8.89
CA GLU A 145 -6.22 19.81 9.84
C GLU A 145 -5.48 18.64 10.50
N GLU A 146 -6.11 17.46 10.57
CA GLU A 146 -5.50 16.24 11.13
C GLU A 146 -4.44 15.63 10.20
N LEU A 147 -4.36 16.03 8.93
CA LEU A 147 -3.41 15.49 7.94
C LEU A 147 -2.03 16.16 8.00
N ASN A 148 -1.92 17.33 8.65
CA ASN A 148 -0.70 18.14 8.70
C ASN A 148 0.04 18.06 10.05
N LYS A 149 -0.38 17.16 10.95
CA LYS A 149 0.26 16.88 12.24
C LYS A 149 1.22 15.71 12.14
#